data_AF-A0A971B7C7-F1
#
_entry.id   AF-A0A971B7C7-F1
#
_cell.length_a   1.000
_cell.length_b   1.000
_cell.length_c   1.000
_cell.angle_alpha   90.00
_cell.angle_beta   90.00
_cell.angle_gamma   90.00
#
_symmetry.space_group_name_H-M   'P 1'
#
loop_
_entity.id
_entity.type
_entity.pdbx_description
1 polymer ?
#
loop_
_entity_poly.entity_id
_entity_poly.type
_entity_poly.pdbx_seq_one_letter_code
_entity_poly.pdbx_strand_id
1 'polypeptide(L)'
;MLSAQEASRCLGIATSTFYAWLDQSDRGALLIRGEPVTINYLQGGPKGQGRIKLERREIERLKDRMRVAPRAVRVRRPPVAPRH
;
A
#
# COMPACT_ATOMS: atom_id res chain seq x y z
N MET A 1 13.24 -11.71 6.95
CA MET A 1 12.36 -11.82 5.77
C MET A 1 11.02 -12.40 6.21
N LEU A 2 9.92 -11.84 5.74
CA LEU A 2 8.55 -12.29 6.03
C LEU A 2 7.95 -12.98 4.81
N SER A 3 7.14 -14.02 5.02
CA SER A 3 6.27 -14.61 3.99
C SER A 3 5.12 -13.67 3.61
N ALA A 4 4.45 -13.95 2.49
CA ALA A 4 3.24 -13.24 2.09
C ALA A 4 2.13 -13.27 3.16
N GLN A 5 2.00 -14.37 3.91
CA GLN A 5 1.00 -14.51 4.97
C GLN A 5 1.37 -13.69 6.22
N GLU A 6 2.65 -13.62 6.58
CA GLU A 6 3.10 -12.78 7.69
C GLU A 6 2.99 -11.29 7.31
N ALA A 7 3.35 -10.96 6.06
CA ALA A 7 3.23 -9.62 5.51
C ALA A 7 1.77 -9.13 5.51
N SER A 8 0.83 -9.92 4.98
CA SER A 8 -0.59 -9.57 4.96
C SER A 8 -1.15 -9.37 6.37
N ARG A 9 -0.77 -10.23 7.32
CA ARG A 9 -1.14 -10.09 8.74
C ARG A 9 -0.59 -8.80 9.35
N CYS A 10 0.66 -8.43 9.07
CA CYS A 10 1.25 -7.17 9.55
C CYS A 10 0.57 -5.92 8.97
N LEU A 11 0.13 -5.99 7.71
CA LEU A 11 -0.60 -4.92 7.02
C LEU A 11 -2.08 -4.87 7.40
N GLY A 12 -2.62 -5.91 8.04
CA GLY A 12 -4.03 -5.99 8.42
C GLY A 12 -4.97 -6.24 7.24
N ILE A 13 -4.49 -6.92 6.19
CA ILE A 13 -5.27 -7.26 4.99
C ILE A 13 -5.33 -8.77 4.79
N ALA A 14 -6.29 -9.24 3.99
CA ALA A 14 -6.34 -10.64 3.61
C ALA A 14 -5.12 -11.03 2.74
N THR A 15 -4.62 -12.25 2.89
CA THR A 15 -3.49 -12.75 2.08
C THR A 15 -3.82 -12.78 0.58
N SER A 16 -5.07 -13.05 0.22
CA SER A 16 -5.54 -12.96 -1.17
C SER A 16 -5.46 -11.53 -1.73
N THR A 17 -5.86 -10.54 -0.94
CA THR A 17 -5.69 -9.11 -1.28
C THR A 17 -4.22 -8.78 -1.47
N PHE A 18 -3.35 -9.30 -0.61
CA PHE A 18 -1.91 -9.08 -0.74
C PHE A 18 -1.35 -9.69 -2.03
N TYR A 19 -1.74 -10.90 -2.43
CA TYR A 19 -1.35 -11.45 -3.73
C TYR A 19 -1.88 -10.64 -4.91
N ALA A 20 -3.11 -10.12 -4.82
CA ALA A 20 -3.63 -9.22 -5.84
C ALA A 20 -2.82 -7.91 -5.93
N TRP A 21 -2.34 -7.39 -4.80
CA TRP A 21 -1.44 -6.24 -4.78
C TRP A 21 -0.09 -6.54 -5.43
N LEU A 22 0.46 -7.74 -5.23
CA LEU A 22 1.69 -8.15 -5.91
C LEU A 22 1.49 -8.19 -7.43
N ASP A 23 0.43 -8.84 -7.92
CA ASP A 23 0.11 -8.87 -9.36
C ASP A 23 -0.11 -7.47 -9.96
N GLN A 24 -0.82 -6.58 -9.24
CA GLN A 24 -1.00 -5.19 -9.66
C GLN A 24 0.31 -4.40 -9.64
N SER A 25 1.16 -4.62 -8.64
CA SER A 25 2.47 -3.99 -8.51
C SER A 25 3.38 -4.38 -9.67
N ASP A 26 3.43 -5.67 -10.02
CA ASP A 26 4.25 -6.18 -11.13
C ASP A 26 3.82 -5.59 -12.49
N ARG A 27 2.54 -5.23 -12.61
CA ARG A 27 1.98 -4.53 -13.79
C ARG A 27 2.07 -3.00 -13.70
N GLY A 28 2.65 -2.45 -12.62
CA GLY A 28 2.73 -1.00 -12.39
C GLY A 28 1.39 -0.32 -12.11
N ALA A 29 0.35 -1.08 -11.74
CA ALA A 29 -1.03 -0.62 -11.57
C ALA A 29 -1.45 -0.45 -10.10
N LEU A 30 -0.64 -0.89 -9.14
CA LEU A 30 -0.99 -0.81 -7.73
C LEU A 30 -1.01 0.65 -7.26
N LEU A 31 -2.18 1.10 -6.83
CA LEU A 31 -2.39 2.38 -6.18
C LEU A 31 -2.76 2.17 -4.71
N ILE A 32 -1.99 2.75 -3.80
CA ILE A 32 -2.36 2.84 -2.38
C ILE A 32 -2.71 4.30 -2.12
N ARG A 33 -3.97 4.56 -1.73
CA ARG A 33 -4.48 5.92 -1.46
C ARG A 33 -4.33 6.89 -2.65
N GLY A 34 -4.35 6.36 -3.88
CA GLY A 34 -4.21 7.14 -5.11
C GLY A 34 -2.75 7.41 -5.52
N GLU A 35 -1.78 6.91 -4.77
CA GLU A 35 -0.36 7.02 -5.10
C GLU A 35 0.15 5.68 -5.69
N PRO A 36 0.95 5.73 -6.76
CA PRO A 36 1.56 4.53 -7.32
C PRO A 36 2.56 3.91 -6.35
N VAL A 37 2.44 2.60 -6.14
CA VAL A 37 3.31 1.84 -5.23
C VAL A 37 3.81 0.58 -5.94
N THR A 38 5.12 0.42 -5.99
CA THR A 38 5.77 -0.84 -6.38
C THR A 38 6.17 -1.58 -5.11
N ILE A 39 5.82 -2.86 -4.98
CA ILE A 39 6.19 -3.72 -3.86
C ILE A 39 7.49 -4.46 -4.18
N ASN A 40 8.49 -4.31 -3.32
CA ASN A 40 9.76 -5.01 -3.46
C ASN A 40 9.73 -6.34 -2.70
N TYR A 41 9.88 -7.45 -3.43
CA TYR A 41 9.89 -8.77 -2.83
C TYR A 41 10.89 -9.69 -3.55
N LEU A 42 11.32 -10.73 -2.84
CA LEU A 42 12.15 -11.79 -3.37
C LEU A 42 11.28 -13.02 -3.64
N GLN A 43 11.36 -13.59 -4.83
CA GLN A 43 10.69 -14.84 -5.16
C GLN A 43 11.73 -15.97 -5.27
N GLY A 44 11.64 -16.95 -4.38
CA GLY A 44 12.46 -18.15 -4.48
C GLY A 44 11.86 -19.19 -5.44
N GLY A 45 12.61 -19.63 -6.46
CA GLY A 45 12.27 -20.78 -7.30
C GLY A 45 11.15 -20.58 -8.34
N PRO A 46 11.09 -21.46 -9.36
CA PRO A 46 10.26 -21.24 -10.56
C PRO A 46 8.76 -21.56 -10.40
N LYS A 47 8.33 -22.22 -9.31
CA LYS A 47 6.92 -22.64 -9.12
C LYS A 47 6.53 -22.60 -7.64
N GLY A 48 5.67 -21.66 -7.24
CA GLY A 48 4.90 -21.74 -5.99
C GLY A 48 4.76 -20.43 -5.20
N GLN A 49 3.51 -20.10 -4.85
CA GLN A 49 3.09 -18.97 -4.01
C GLN A 49 3.79 -18.93 -2.63
N GLY A 50 4.36 -20.05 -2.17
CA GLY A 50 5.02 -20.17 -0.85
C GLY A 50 6.44 -19.59 -0.72
N ARG A 51 7.02 -18.99 -1.77
CA ARG A 51 8.43 -18.52 -1.76
C ARG A 51 8.61 -17.02 -1.92
N ILE A 52 7.53 -16.25 -1.84
CA ILE A 52 7.62 -14.80 -1.75
C ILE A 52 8.11 -14.39 -0.37
N LYS A 53 9.18 -13.61 -0.34
CA LYS A 53 9.84 -13.10 0.86
C LYS A 53 9.93 -11.58 0.77
N LEU A 54 9.45 -10.90 1.80
CA LEU A 54 9.53 -9.46 1.92
C LEU A 54 10.45 -9.05 3.05
N GLU A 55 11.16 -7.95 2.83
CA GLU A 55 11.91 -7.31 3.91
C GLU A 55 10.95 -6.66 4.91
N ARG A 56 11.33 -6.63 6.19
CA ARG A 56 10.52 -5.95 7.21
C ARG A 56 10.34 -4.46 6.90
N ARG A 57 11.41 -3.81 6.42
CA ARG A 57 11.39 -2.39 6.03
C ARG A 57 10.37 -2.10 4.93
N GLU A 58 10.20 -3.04 4.01
CA GLU A 58 9.20 -2.90 2.95
C GLU A 58 7.78 -2.94 3.52
N ILE A 59 7.51 -3.84 4.46
CA ILE A 59 6.21 -3.91 5.15
C ILE A 59 5.93 -2.61 5.92
N GLU A 60 6.94 -2.05 6.58
CA GLU A 60 6.84 -0.76 7.28
C GLU A 60 6.52 0.38 6.29
N ARG A 61 7.20 0.43 5.15
CA ARG A 61 6.93 1.40 4.08
C ARG A 61 5.51 1.30 3.55
N LEU A 62 5.02 0.08 3.29
CA LEU A 62 3.64 -0.15 2.85
C LEU A 62 2.63 0.27 3.91
N LYS A 63 2.90 -0.04 5.19
CA LYS A 63 2.08 0.39 6.31
C LYS A 63 1.99 1.91 6.40
N ASP A 64 3.09 2.62 6.18
CA ASP A 64 3.11 4.08 6.14
C ASP A 64 2.28 4.64 4.98
N ARG A 65 2.32 4.02 3.80
CA ARG A 65 1.44 4.41 2.68
C ARG A 65 -0.05 4.14 2.95
N MET A 66 -0.36 3.14 3.77
CA MET A 66 -1.73 2.85 4.20
C MET A 66 -2.24 3.80 5.29
N ARG A 67 -1.36 4.46 6.04
CA ARG A 67 -1.77 5.33 7.16
C ARG A 67 -2.66 6.46 6.66
N VAL A 68 -3.81 6.59 7.31
CA VAL A 68 -4.68 7.76 7.14
C VAL A 68 -4.17 8.85 8.06
N ALA A 69 -3.50 9.86 7.51
CA ALA A 69 -3.45 11.17 8.15
C ALA A 69 -4.83 11.81 7.97
N PRO A 70 -5.54 12.20 9.05
CA PRO A 70 -6.74 13.00 8.90
C PRO A 70 -6.37 14.24 8.10
N ARG A 71 -6.96 14.41 6.92
CA ARG A 71 -6.84 15.69 6.20
C ARG A 71 -7.40 16.75 7.14
N ALA A 72 -6.57 17.72 7.52
CA ALA A 72 -7.05 18.90 8.23
C ALA A 72 -8.30 19.40 7.50
N VAL A 73 -9.41 19.52 8.24
CA VAL A 73 -10.68 20.00 7.70
C VAL A 73 -10.38 21.29 6.95
N ARG A 74 -10.61 21.31 5.63
CA ARG A 74 -10.45 22.53 4.84
C ARG A 74 -11.40 23.56 5.43
N VAL A 75 -10.86 24.54 6.15
CA VAL A 75 -11.64 25.70 6.61
C VAL A 75 -12.19 26.36 5.35
N ARG A 76 -13.51 26.34 5.18
CA ARG A 76 -14.17 27.04 4.07
C ARG A 76 -13.79 28.52 4.20
N ARG A 77 -13.22 29.10 3.14
CA ARG A 77 -13.06 30.54 3.07
C ARG A 77 -14.45 31.17 3.12
N PRO A 78 -14.69 32.18 3.97
CA PRO A 78 -15.95 32.92 3.92
C PRO A 78 -16.12 33.55 2.53
N PRO A 79 -17.36 33.66 2.02
CA PRO A 79 -17.61 34.31 0.74
C PRO A 79 -17.06 35.73 0.77
N VAL A 80 -16.28 36.10 -0.25
CA VAL A 80 -15.83 37.48 -0.45
C VAL A 80 -17.07 38.30 -0.80
N ALA A 81 -17.45 39.24 0.06
CA ALA A 81 -18.58 40.12 -0.19
C ALA A 81 -18.36 40.89 -1.50
N PRO A 82 -19.41 41.08 -2.34
CA PRO A 82 -19.30 41.87 -3.55
C PRO A 82 -18.95 43.32 -3.19
N ARG A 83 -17.96 43.89 -3.90
CA ARG A 83 -17.63 45.31 -3.79
C ARG A 83 -18.69 46.12 -4.55
N HIS A 84 -19.29 47.10 -3.87
CA HIS A 84 -20.15 48.12 -4.45
C HIS A 84 -19.36 49.12 -5.28
#